data_AF-A0A3C1HCG9-F1
#
_entry.id   AF-A0A3C1HCG9-F1
#
_cell.length_a   1.000
_cell.length_b   1.000
_cell.length_c   1.000
_cell.angle_alpha   90.00
_cell.angle_beta   90.00
_cell.angle_gamma   90.00
#
_symmetry.space_group_name_H-M   'P 1'
#
loop_
_entity.id
_entity.type
_entity.pdbx_description
1 polymer ?
#
loop_
_entity_poly.entity_id
_entity_poly.type
_entity_poly.pdbx_seq_one_letter_code
_entity_poly.pdbx_strand_id
1 'polypeptide(L)' 'MPEGYCVKCKAKKEIARAVEEVMKNGRKAIKGVCPTCGTVMFKILGGKATPPAAPSPDGNPAAGGAAPASS' A
#
# COMPACT_ATOMS: atom_id res chain seq x y z
N MET A 1 0.78 4.78 5.77
CA MET A 1 0.32 4.62 4.37
C MET A 1 1.52 4.87 3.45
N PRO A 2 1.49 4.63 2.12
CA PRO A 2 2.68 4.87 1.30
C PRO A 2 3.09 6.35 1.30
N GLU A 3 4.35 6.63 1.60
CA GLU A 3 4.90 7.97 1.66
C GLU A 3 5.64 8.35 0.37
N GLY A 4 5.34 9.54 -0.15
CA GLY A 4 5.93 10.11 -1.36
C GLY A 4 6.49 11.50 -1.14
N TYR A 5 7.39 11.92 -2.02
CA TYR A 5 7.88 13.30 -2.02
C TYR A 5 6.99 14.16 -2.92
N CYS A 6 6.35 15.17 -2.34
CA CYS A 6 5.55 16.11 -3.11
C CYS A 6 6.46 17.24 -3.60
N VAL A 7 6.65 17.36 -4.91
CA VAL A 7 7.50 18.41 -5.51
C VAL A 7 6.96 19.83 -5.30
N LYS A 8 5.64 19.98 -5.14
CA LYS A 8 4.99 21.27 -4.87
C LYS A 8 5.12 21.68 -3.41
N CYS A 9 4.97 20.74 -2.48
CA CYS A 9 5.16 21.00 -1.06
C CYS A 9 6.64 20.93 -0.65
N LYS A 10 7.51 20.42 -1.52
CA LYS A 10 8.93 20.12 -1.27
C LYS A 10 9.18 19.31 0.01
N ALA A 11 8.23 18.45 0.36
CA ALA A 11 8.21 17.70 1.60
C ALA A 11 7.78 16.25 1.35
N LYS A 12 8.22 15.35 2.25
CA LYS A 12 7.67 13.99 2.32
C LYS A 12 6.29 14.04 2.96
N LYS A 13 5.32 13.40 2.32
CA LYS A 13 3.92 13.34 2.76
C LYS A 13 3.34 11.98 2.40
N GLU A 14 2.29 11.57 3.09
CA GLU A 14 1.49 10.42 2.68
C GLU A 14 0.83 10.66 1.33
N ILE A 15 0.77 9.60 0.52
CA ILE A 15 0.09 9.62 -0.77
C ILE A 15 -1.38 9.26 -0.54
N ALA A 16 -2.26 10.22 -0.77
CA ALA A 16 -3.70 9.99 -0.75
C ALA A 16 -4.16 9.29 -2.03
N ARG A 17 -5.22 8.48 -1.93
CA ARG A 17 -5.74 7.67 -3.06
C ARG A 17 -4.64 6.85 -3.75
N ALA A 18 -3.76 6.27 -2.95
CA ALA A 18 -2.66 5.45 -3.42
C ALA A 18 -3.18 4.16 -4.08
N VAL A 19 -2.85 3.96 -5.35
CA VAL A 19 -3.17 2.79 -6.17
C VAL A 19 -1.86 2.17 -6.65
N GLU A 20 -1.68 0.88 -6.43
CA GLU A 20 -0.57 0.13 -7.00
C GLU A 20 -0.79 -0.10 -8.50
N GLU A 21 0.21 0.25 -9.31
CA GLU A 21 0.22 0.05 -10.76
C GLU A 21 1.58 -0.53 -11.17
N VAL A 22 1.56 -1.52 -12.08
CA VAL A 22 2.79 -2.07 -12.67
C VAL A 22 3.11 -1.26 -13.91
N MET A 23 4.26 -0.59 -13.88
CA MET A 23 4.75 0.16 -15.03
C MET A 23 5.12 -0.78 -16.18
N LYS A 24 5.16 -0.25 -17.41
CA LYS A 24 5.50 -1.01 -18.63
C LYS A 24 6.88 -1.69 -18.60
N ASN A 25 7.77 -1.24 -17.71
CA ASN A 25 9.10 -1.82 -17.48
C ASN A 25 9.11 -2.94 -16.42
N GLY A 26 7.93 -3.42 -16.00
CA GLY A 26 7.77 -4.50 -15.00
C GLY A 26 8.03 -4.06 -13.56
N ARG A 27 8.22 -2.78 -13.30
CA ARG A 27 8.43 -2.26 -11.93
C ARG A 27 7.10 -1.87 -11.31
N LYS A 28 6.93 -2.18 -10.02
CA LYS A 28 5.80 -1.70 -9.24
C LYS A 28 5.96 -0.24 -8.89
N ALA A 29 4.89 0.51 -9.03
CA ALA A 29 4.78 1.87 -8.55
C ALA A 29 3.43 2.06 -7.83
N ILE A 30 3.38 3.03 -6.92
CA ILE A 30 2.16 3.53 -6.34
C ILE A 30 1.90 4.89 -6.98
N LYS A 31 0.71 5.05 -7.56
CA LYS A 31 0.18 6.30 -8.09
C LYS A 31 -0.84 6.84 -7.11
N GLY A 32 -0.75 8.12 -6.78
CA GLY A 32 -1.79 8.79 -5.99
C GLY A 32 -1.64 10.30 -6.05
N VAL A 33 -2.12 10.99 -5.01
CA VAL A 33 -2.16 12.46 -4.96
C VAL A 33 -1.67 13.00 -3.62
N CYS A 34 -1.10 14.20 -3.65
CA CYS A 34 -0.77 14.93 -2.44
C CYS A 34 -2.07 15.36 -1.72
N PRO A 35 -2.27 14.99 -0.44
CA PRO A 35 -3.45 15.41 0.31
C PRO A 35 -3.49 16.93 0.57
N THR A 36 -2.35 17.60 0.49
CA THR A 36 -2.24 19.04 0.79
C THR A 36 -2.47 19.91 -0.45
N CYS A 37 -1.92 19.54 -1.61
CA CYS A 37 -1.95 20.38 -2.81
C CYS A 37 -2.56 19.70 -4.03
N GLY A 38 -3.11 18.49 -3.89
CA GLY A 38 -3.79 17.74 -4.95
C GLY A 38 -2.91 17.28 -6.12
N THR A 39 -1.59 17.48 -6.04
CA THR A 39 -0.68 17.14 -7.14
C THR A 39 -0.45 15.65 -7.23
N VAL A 40 -0.47 15.11 -8.45
CA VAL A 40 -0.21 13.69 -8.69
C VAL A 40 1.21 13.33 -8.24
N MET A 41 1.31 12.26 -7.46
CA MET A 41 2.54 11.74 -6.88
C MET A 41 2.72 10.29 -7.28
N PHE A 42 3.96 9.89 -7.56
CA PHE A 42 4.35 8.52 -7.87
C PHE A 42 5.45 8.05 -6.94
N LYS A 43 5.33 6.83 -6.43
CA LYS A 43 6.33 6.18 -5.57
C LYS A 43 6.71 4.84 -6.19
N ILE A 44 7.95 4.71 -6.65
CA ILE A 44 8.45 3.45 -7.18
C ILE A 44 8.76 2.52 -6.00
N LEU A 45 8.16 1.34 -5.99
CA LEU A 45 8.46 0.28 -5.02
C LEU A 45 9.65 -0.50 -5.59
N GLY A 46 10.86 -0.14 -5.15
CA GLY A 46 12.09 -0.80 -5.57
C GLY A 46 12.19 -2.22 -5.02
N GLY A 47 12.20 -3.21 -5.91
CA GLY A 47 12.41 -4.62 -5.59
C GLY A 47 12.22 -5.45 -6.87
N LYS A 48 12.97 -6.54 -7.02
CA LYS A 48 12.72 -7.52 -8.10
C LYS A 48 11.23 -7.85 -8.10
N ALA A 49 10.64 -7.82 -9.29
CA ALA A 49 9.21 -8.04 -9.55
C ALA A 49 8.63 -9.12 -8.62
N THR A 50 7.97 -8.69 -7.56
CA THR A 50 6.96 -9.52 -6.89
C THR A 50 5.63 -8.89 -7.29
N PRO A 51 4.63 -9.61 -7.82
CA PRO A 51 3.30 -9.08 -8.17
C PRO A 51 2.58 -8.53 -6.94
N PRO A 52 1.60 -7.61 -7.08
CA PRO A 52 0.92 -6.97 -5.96
C PRO A 52 0.33 -8.04 -5.05
N ALA A 53 0.82 -8.09 -3.81
CA ALA A 53 0.07 -8.75 -2.75
C ALA A 53 -1.19 -7.92 -2.63
N ALA A 54 -2.30 -8.50 -3.07
CA ALA A 54 -3.63 -7.99 -2.81
C ALA A 54 -3.69 -7.50 -1.35
N PRO A 55 -4.43 -6.43 -1.06
CA PRO A 55 -4.64 -6.03 0.32
C PRO A 55 -5.27 -7.22 1.04
N SER A 56 -4.49 -7.96 1.85
CA SER A 56 -5.02 -9.04 2.66
C SER A 56 -6.12 -8.44 3.53
N PRO A 57 -7.41 -8.79 3.32
CA PRO A 57 -8.44 -8.40 4.24
C PRO A 57 -8.53 -9.53 5.27
N ASP A 58 -7.52 -9.67 6.12
CA ASP A 58 -7.65 -10.56 7.28
C ASP A 58 -6.91 -9.97 8.48
N GLY A 59 -7.43 -8.81 8.88
CA GLY A 59 -7.52 -8.51 10.30
C GLY A 59 -8.51 -9.48 10.92
N ASN A 60 -7.97 -10.53 11.54
CA ASN A 60 -8.66 -11.43 12.46
C ASN A 60 -9.37 -10.62 13.57
N PRO A 61 -10.65 -10.89 13.86
CA PRO A 61 -10.96 -11.23 15.24
C PRO A 61 -12.14 -12.20 15.39
N ALA A 62 -11.87 -13.46 15.74
CA ALA A 62 -12.83 -14.34 16.43
C ALA A 62 -12.03 -15.37 17.26
N ALA A 63 -11.81 -15.18 18.56
CA ALA A 63 -12.76 -15.36 19.66
C ALA A 63 -13.56 -16.69 19.56
N GLY A 64 -13.24 -17.64 20.45
CA GLY A 64 -14.22 -18.60 20.98
C GLY A 64 -13.96 -20.09 20.80
N GLY A 65 -13.35 -20.72 21.82
CA GLY A 65 -14.03 -21.81 22.53
C GLY A 65 -13.80 -23.27 22.11
N ALA A 66 -13.27 -24.01 23.08
CA ALA A 66 -13.59 -25.40 23.45
C ALA A 66 -12.96 -26.56 22.66
N ALA A 67 -11.95 -27.15 23.32
CA ALA A 67 -11.54 -28.54 23.17
C ALA A 67 -12.60 -29.50 23.74
N PRO A 68 -12.65 -30.75 23.27
CA PRO A 68 -12.99 -31.86 24.15
C PRO A 68 -11.80 -32.81 24.33
N ALA A 69 -11.50 -33.09 25.60
CA ALA A 69 -10.67 -34.20 26.02
C ALA A 69 -11.40 -35.52 25.73
N SER A 70 -10.69 -36.47 25.10
CA SER A 70 -11.17 -37.84 24.91
C SER A 70 -10.64 -38.74 26.03
N SER A 71 -11.52 -39.66 26.44
CA SER A 71 -11.35 -40.72 27.42
C SER A 71 -10.31 -41.78 27.05
#